data_AF-A0A4R7CB76-F1
#
_entry.id   AF-A0A4R7CB76-F1
#
_cell.length_a   1.000
_cell.length_b   1.000
_cell.length_c   1.000
_cell.angle_alpha   90.00
_cell.angle_beta   90.00
_cell.angle_gamma   90.00
#
_symmetry.space_group_name_H-M   'P 1'
#
loop_
_entity.id
_entity.type
_entity.pdbx_description
1 polymer ?
#
loop_
_entity_poly.entity_id
_entity_poly.type
_entity_poly.pdbx_seq_one_letter_code
_entity_poly.pdbx_strand_id
1 'polypeptide(L)' 'MDQSIRKALVERLTVDLETAGAAFGLGRSAAYRSKKDLGAVRIGGRWAVPTAPLRRKLGLVETEAA' A
#
# COMPACT_ATOMS: atom_id res chain seq x y z
N MET A 1 0.62 13.28 -2.32
CA MET A 1 0.66 11.87 -2.77
C MET A 1 0.65 11.86 -4.28
N ASP A 2 1.59 11.15 -4.90
CA ASP A 2 1.66 11.01 -6.36
C ASP A 2 0.35 10.40 -6.91
N GLN A 3 -0.19 10.95 -8.01
CA GLN A 3 -1.43 10.42 -8.60
C GLN A 3 -1.27 8.96 -9.07
N SER A 4 -0.07 8.56 -9.46
CA SER A 4 0.25 7.21 -9.90
C SER A 4 0.09 6.20 -8.76
N ILE A 5 0.52 6.57 -7.56
CA ILE A 5 0.38 5.75 -6.34
C ILE A 5 -1.10 5.64 -5.98
N ARG A 6 -1.86 6.75 -6.05
CA ARG A 6 -3.30 6.72 -5.80
C ARG A 6 -4.02 5.76 -6.74
N LYS A 7 -3.73 5.83 -8.04
CA LYS A 7 -4.30 4.94 -9.06
C LYS A 7 -3.98 3.47 -8.77
N ALA A 8 -2.72 3.15 -8.45
CA ALA A 8 -2.31 1.79 -8.13
C ALA A 8 -3.03 1.21 -6.90
N LEU A 9 -3.33 2.03 -5.89
CA LEU A 9 -4.06 1.61 -4.70
C LEU A 9 -5.54 1.31 -4.96
N VAL A 10 -6.14 1.94 -5.97
CA VAL A 10 -7.54 1.76 -6.35
C VAL A 10 -7.69 0.56 -7.29
N GLU A 11 -6.85 0.47 -8.33
CA GLU A 11 -6.98 -0.53 -9.40
C GLU A 11 -6.44 -1.92 -9.02
N ARG A 12 -5.46 -2.00 -8.11
CA ARG A 12 -4.82 -3.27 -7.74
C ARG A 12 -5.31 -3.76 -6.38
N LEU A 13 -5.48 -5.08 -6.26
CA LEU A 13 -5.79 -5.74 -4.98
C LEU A 13 -4.60 -5.78 -4.03
N THR A 14 -3.39 -5.82 -4.59
CA THR A 14 -2.13 -5.83 -3.84
C THR A 14 -1.11 -4.90 -4.50
N VAL A 15 -0.31 -4.24 -3.68
CA VAL A 15 0.86 -3.46 -4.13
C VAL A 15 2.13 -3.98 -3.47
N ASP A 16 3.29 -3.63 -4.02
CA ASP A 16 4.55 -3.93 -3.35
C ASP A 16 4.77 -3.02 -2.13
N LEU A 17 5.79 -3.38 -1.37
CA LEU A 17 6.11 -2.72 -0.11
C LEU A 17 6.66 -1.30 -0.29
N GLU A 18 7.28 -1.03 -1.44
CA GLU A 18 7.85 0.28 -1.76
C GLU A 18 6.74 1.27 -2.13
N THR A 19 5.78 0.83 -2.95
CA THR A 19 4.57 1.59 -3.30
C THR A 19 3.72 1.85 -2.07
N ALA A 20 3.53 0.84 -1.22
CA ALA A 20 2.84 1.01 0.06
C ALA A 20 3.56 2.01 0.95
N GLY A 21 4.88 1.88 1.14
CA GLY A 21 5.67 2.81 1.92
C GLY A 21 5.61 4.25 1.40
N ALA A 22 5.72 4.42 0.09
CA ALA A 22 5.63 5.73 -0.55
C ALA A 22 4.27 6.40 -0.34
N ALA A 23 3.17 5.63 -0.27
CA ALA A 23 1.85 6.16 0.09
C ALA A 23 1.81 6.77 1.51
N PHE A 24 2.65 6.28 2.43
CA PHE A 24 2.85 6.85 3.77
C PHE A 24 4.02 7.84 3.85
N GLY A 25 4.61 8.22 2.71
CA GLY A 25 5.79 9.10 2.68
C GLY A 25 7.08 8.45 3.18
N LEU A 26 7.13 7.12 3.27
CA LEU A 26 8.29 6.37 3.71
C LEU A 26 9.23 6.08 2.53
N GLY A 27 10.53 6.29 2.73
CA GLY A 27 11.56 5.79 1.82
C GLY A 27 11.67 4.25 1.87
N ARG A 28 12.30 3.66 0.85
CA ARG A 28 12.44 2.19 0.68
C ARG A 28 12.83 1.46 1.96
N SER A 29 13.94 1.84 2.59
CA SER A 29 14.44 1.18 3.79
C SER A 29 13.48 1.29 4.98
N ALA A 30 12.79 2.43 5.12
CA ALA A 30 11.80 2.62 6.17
C ALA A 30 10.57 1.74 5.92
N ALA A 31 10.12 1.63 4.66
CA ALA A 31 9.03 0.76 4.28
C ALA A 31 9.31 -0.70 4.67
N TYR A 32 10.49 -1.24 4.33
CA TYR A 32 10.88 -2.62 4.68
C TYR A 32 10.98 -2.87 6.18
N ARG A 33 11.37 -1.86 6.97
CA ARG A 33 11.34 -1.95 8.44
C ARG A 33 9.91 -1.98 8.97
N SER A 34 9.03 -1.16 8.40
CA SER A 34 7.62 -1.05 8.76
C SER A 34 6.71 -2.06 8.05
N LYS A 35 7.26 -3.15 7.49
CA LYS A 35 6.47 -4.17 6.75
C LYS A 35 5.29 -4.72 7.54
N LYS A 36 5.45 -4.91 8.85
CA LYS A 36 4.40 -5.42 9.74
C LYS A 36 3.31 -4.37 9.93
N ASP A 37 3.69 -3.11 10.11
CA ASP A 37 2.76 -1.99 10.30
C ASP A 37 1.98 -1.70 9.02
N LEU A 38 2.61 -1.88 7.85
CA LEU A 38 1.95 -1.77 6.54
C LEU A 38 1.03 -2.96 6.23
N GLY A 39 1.04 -4.03 7.04
CA GLY A 39 0.23 -5.23 6.81
C GLY A 39 0.72 -6.09 5.64
N ALA A 40 2.04 -6.12 5.40
CA ALA A 40 2.61 -6.90 4.33
C ALA A 40 2.49 -8.40 4.58
N VAL A 41 2.05 -9.13 3.55
CA VAL A 41 2.00 -10.59 3.50
C VAL A 41 3.01 -11.11 2.49
N ARG A 42 3.56 -12.31 2.73
CA ARG A 42 4.52 -12.92 1.81
C ARG A 42 3.79 -13.89 0.89
N ILE A 43 3.79 -13.60 -0.41
CA ILE A 43 3.13 -14.41 -1.45
C ILE A 43 4.19 -14.80 -2.46
N GLY A 44 4.42 -16.10 -2.66
CA GLY A 44 5.38 -16.61 -3.64
C GLY A 44 6.81 -16.06 -3.48
N GLY A 45 7.24 -15.80 -2.23
CA GLY A 45 8.56 -15.23 -1.94
C GLY A 45 8.67 -13.71 -2.05
N ARG A 46 7.62 -13.01 -2.51
CA ARG A 46 7.56 -11.55 -2.61
C ARG A 46 6.70 -10.96 -1.49
N TRP A 47 7.00 -9.74 -1.07
CA TRP A 47 6.15 -9.02 -0.14
C TRP A 47 5.08 -8.25 -0.88
N ALA A 48 3.83 -8.51 -0.53
CA ALA A 48 2.65 -7.87 -1.08
C ALA A 48 1.84 -7.23 0.05
N VAL A 49 1.32 -6.04 -0.18
CA VAL A 49 0.50 -5.29 0.77
C VAL A 49 -0.93 -5.22 0.21
N PRO A 50 -1.93 -5.81 0.90
CA PRO A 50 -3.31 -5.74 0.44
C PRO A 50 -3.83 -4.29 0.48
N THR A 51 -4.39 -3.81 -0.62
CA THR A 51 -4.76 -2.39 -0.75
C THR A 51 -6.01 -2.02 0.05
N ALA A 52 -6.90 -2.97 0.36
CA ALA A 52 -8.09 -2.71 1.17
C ALA A 52 -7.78 -2.23 2.60
N PRO A 53 -6.98 -2.97 3.42
CA PRO A 53 -6.58 -2.48 4.74
C PRO A 53 -5.65 -1.25 4.65
N LEU A 54 -4.85 -1.15 3.58
CA LEU A 54 -3.97 0.00 3.37
C LEU A 54 -4.75 1.31 3.16
N ARG A 55 -5.78 1.28 2.30
CA ARG A 55 -6.70 2.40 2.06
C ARG A 55 -7.40 2.84 3.34
N ARG A 56 -7.82 1.87 4.19
CA ARG A 56 -8.39 2.17 5.51
C ARG A 56 -7.43 2.92 6.42
N LYS A 57 -6.17 2.48 6.49
CA LYS A 57 -5.13 3.15 7.30
C LYS A 57 -4.78 4.55 6.79
N LEU A 58 -4.89 4.78 5.49
CA LEU A 58 -4.67 6.08 4.87
C LEU A 58 -5.88 7.02 4.97
N GLY A 59 -6.99 6.58 5.57
CA GLY A 59 -8.22 7.37 5.63
C GLY A 59 -8.88 7.58 4.26
N LEU A 60 -8.55 6.75 3.26
CA LEU A 60 -9.11 6.83 1.90
C LEU A 60 -10.47 6.11 1.79
N VAL A 61 -11.14 5.85 2.92
CA VAL A 61 -12.44 5.17 2.97
C VAL A 61 -13.54 6.17 2.70
N GLU A 62 -13.64 6.58 1.44
CA GLU A 62 -14.85 7.07 0.76
C GLU A 62 -14.35 7.67 -0.56
N THR A 63 -14.37 6.89 -1.64
CA THR A 63 -15.08 7.28 -2.86
C THR A 63 -14.98 6.18 -3.90
N GLU A 64 -16.14 5.90 -4.51
CA GLU A 64 -16.39 5.25 -5.80
C GLU A 64 -15.89 3.82 -6.01
N ALA A 65 -16.67 2.87 -5.50
CA ALA A 65 -17.21 1.83 -6.38
C ALA A 65 -18.68 2.20 -6.64
N ALA A 66 -18.91 3.06 -7.64
CA ALA A 66 -20.20 3.28 -8.28
C ALA A 66 -20.11 2.73 -9.70
#